data_AF-A0A0F9F5A7-F1
#
_entry.id   AF-A0A0F9F5A7-F1
#
_cell.length_a   1.000
_cell.length_b   1.000
_cell.length_c   1.000
_cell.angle_alpha   90.00
_cell.angle_beta   90.00
_cell.angle_gamma   90.00
#
_symmetry.space_group_name_H-M   'P 1'
#
loop_
_entity.id
_entity.type
_entity.pdbx_description
1 polymer ?
#
loop_
_entity_poly.entity_id
_entity_poly.type
_entity_poly.pdbx_seq_one_letter_code
_entity_poly.pdbx_strand_id
1 'polypeptide(L)'
;ITLLTYHATPPVFDGTEDRNGRRNHDETTFWVHHLAGEIGTPPTHPFILLGDANLDPIRGDGRGEAIATLLAHPALQDPLPDHPTVNWSQTGPMRVDYLLPSRDWQVVDAGLIWPKGDTASRHALVWVDLTR
;
A
#
# COMPACT_ATOMS: atom_id res chain seq x y z
N ILE A 1 -17.74 8.83 1.25
CA ILE A 1 -16.33 8.52 0.95
C ILE A 1 -16.26 7.04 0.65
N THR A 2 -15.66 6.65 -0.48
CA THR A 2 -15.51 5.23 -0.83
C THR A 2 -14.15 4.76 -0.35
N LEU A 3 -14.10 3.68 0.41
CA LEU A 3 -12.86 3.08 0.91
C LEU A 3 -12.67 1.72 0.24
N LEU A 4 -11.52 1.54 -0.39
CA LEU A 4 -11.05 0.28 -0.95
C LEU A 4 -9.95 -0.23 -0.02
N THR A 5 -10.22 -1.30 0.71
CA THR A 5 -9.31 -1.79 1.75
C THR A 5 -8.74 -3.15 1.39
N TYR A 6 -7.44 -3.36 1.59
CA TYR A 6 -6.83 -4.68 1.45
C TYR A 6 -5.72 -4.93 2.45
N HIS A 7 -5.43 -6.20 2.66
CA HIS A 7 -4.27 -6.67 3.41
C HIS A 7 -3.72 -7.84 2.62
N ALA A 8 -2.64 -7.58 1.88
CA ALA A 8 -2.02 -8.56 1.01
C ALA A 8 -1.16 -9.53 1.82
N THR A 9 -1.03 -10.74 1.31
CA THR A 9 -0.21 -11.81 1.89
C THR A 9 1.24 -11.34 2.03
N PRO A 10 1.97 -11.52 3.16
CA PRO A 10 3.40 -11.25 3.19
C PRO A 10 4.14 -12.03 2.09
N PRO A 11 5.05 -11.42 1.30
CA PRO A 11 5.64 -12.05 0.11
C PRO A 11 6.71 -13.11 0.42
N VAL A 12 6.87 -13.48 1.68
CA VAL A 12 7.91 -14.37 2.20
C VAL A 12 7.28 -15.51 3.02
N PHE A 13 8.11 -16.36 3.65
CA PHE A 13 7.70 -17.51 4.47
C PHE A 13 7.18 -18.72 3.66
N ASP A 14 7.76 -18.96 2.49
CA ASP A 14 7.48 -20.08 1.61
C ASP A 14 8.77 -20.68 1.00
N GLY A 15 8.63 -21.72 0.17
CA GLY A 15 9.76 -22.43 -0.44
C GLY A 15 10.20 -21.84 -1.78
N THR A 16 11.04 -22.59 -2.50
CA THR A 16 11.58 -22.19 -3.81
C THR A 16 10.51 -21.94 -4.89
N GLU A 17 9.28 -22.34 -4.64
CA GLU A 17 8.13 -22.09 -5.51
C GLU A 17 7.68 -20.62 -5.55
N ASP A 18 8.02 -19.81 -4.54
CA ASP A 18 7.63 -18.38 -4.43
C ASP A 18 6.11 -18.18 -4.62
N ARG A 19 5.31 -18.93 -3.85
CA ARG A 19 3.84 -18.84 -3.87
C ARG A 19 3.36 -17.54 -3.23
N ASN A 20 3.96 -17.14 -2.12
CA ASN A 20 3.58 -15.96 -1.37
C ASN A 20 3.97 -14.69 -2.11
N GLY A 21 5.18 -14.62 -2.68
CA GLY A 21 5.57 -13.47 -3.51
C GLY A 21 4.71 -13.33 -4.77
N ARG A 22 4.36 -14.43 -5.46
CA ARG A 22 3.42 -14.41 -6.60
C ARG A 22 2.01 -14.00 -6.19
N ARG A 23 1.49 -14.54 -5.09
CA ARG A 23 0.15 -14.21 -4.59
C ARG A 23 0.06 -12.74 -4.21
N ASN A 24 1.02 -12.25 -3.44
CA ASN A 24 1.08 -10.85 -3.04
C ASN A 24 1.17 -9.91 -4.25
N HIS A 25 2.00 -10.26 -5.25
CA HIS A 25 2.09 -9.55 -6.51
C HIS A 25 0.71 -9.43 -7.19
N ASP A 26 -0.01 -10.54 -7.30
CA ASP A 26 -1.33 -10.56 -7.97
C ASP A 26 -2.41 -9.83 -7.15
N GLU A 27 -2.36 -9.93 -5.81
CA GLU A 27 -3.23 -9.18 -4.90
C GLU A 27 -3.04 -7.66 -5.02
N THR A 28 -1.81 -7.20 -5.27
CA THR A 28 -1.51 -5.77 -5.52
C THR A 28 -1.87 -5.36 -6.95
N THR A 29 -1.51 -6.19 -7.93
CA THR A 29 -1.76 -5.94 -9.37
C THR A 29 -3.25 -5.92 -9.70
N PHE A 30 -4.08 -6.67 -8.96
CA PHE A 30 -5.53 -6.60 -9.02
C PHE A 30 -6.04 -5.15 -8.98
N TRP A 31 -5.47 -4.30 -8.11
CA TRP A 31 -5.92 -2.92 -7.98
C TRP A 31 -5.62 -2.07 -9.21
N VAL A 32 -4.50 -2.31 -9.89
CA VAL A 32 -4.18 -1.64 -11.16
C VAL A 32 -5.25 -1.95 -12.20
N HIS A 33 -5.58 -3.24 -12.38
CA HIS A 33 -6.59 -3.67 -13.34
C HIS A 33 -8.02 -3.27 -12.94
N HIS A 34 -8.34 -3.30 -11.64
CA HIS A 34 -9.64 -2.88 -11.15
C HIS A 34 -9.88 -1.40 -11.39
N LEU A 35 -8.89 -0.55 -11.10
CA LEU A 35 -8.97 0.90 -11.34
C LEU A 35 -8.99 1.26 -12.83
N ALA A 36 -8.38 0.45 -13.68
CA ALA A 36 -8.48 0.56 -15.14
C ALA A 36 -9.83 0.08 -15.70
N GLY A 37 -10.69 -0.53 -14.87
CA GLY A 37 -11.98 -1.08 -15.28
C GLY A 37 -11.89 -2.40 -16.07
N GLU A 38 -10.75 -3.07 -15.99
CA GLU A 38 -10.51 -4.36 -16.65
C GLU A 38 -11.07 -5.53 -15.81
N ILE A 39 -11.13 -5.35 -14.49
CA ILE A 39 -11.73 -6.32 -13.56
C ILE A 39 -12.83 -5.64 -12.74
N GLY A 40 -14.06 -6.12 -12.87
CA GLY A 40 -15.20 -5.61 -12.11
C GLY A 40 -15.60 -4.18 -12.51
N THR A 41 -16.18 -3.43 -11.58
CA THR A 41 -16.63 -2.05 -11.82
C THR A 41 -15.78 -1.08 -11.00
N PRO A 42 -14.99 -0.18 -11.62
CA PRO A 42 -14.16 0.77 -10.90
C PRO A 42 -15.01 1.78 -10.13
N PRO A 43 -14.46 2.41 -9.07
CA PRO A 43 -15.13 3.51 -8.38
C PRO A 43 -15.39 4.70 -9.33
N THR A 44 -16.60 5.25 -9.27
CA THR A 44 -17.03 6.41 -10.09
C THR A 44 -17.09 7.73 -9.31
N HIS A 45 -16.81 7.68 -8.01
CA HIS A 45 -16.82 8.82 -7.09
C HIS A 45 -15.48 8.88 -6.35
N PRO A 46 -15.10 10.02 -5.73
CA PRO A 46 -13.86 10.15 -4.98
C PRO A 46 -13.67 9.00 -3.98
N PHE A 47 -12.51 8.35 -4.04
CA PHE A 47 -12.22 7.13 -3.28
C PHE A 47 -10.84 7.19 -2.63
N ILE A 48 -10.58 6.25 -1.73
CA ILE A 48 -9.27 6.03 -1.11
C ILE A 48 -8.96 4.54 -1.18
N LEU A 49 -7.80 4.17 -1.72
CA LEU A 49 -7.24 2.83 -1.61
C LEU A 49 -6.28 2.81 -0.42
N LEU A 50 -6.49 1.91 0.54
CA LEU A 50 -5.65 1.84 1.73
C LEU A 50 -5.47 0.41 2.23
N GLY A 51 -4.32 0.13 2.82
CA GLY A 51 -4.03 -1.23 3.27
C GLY A 51 -2.57 -1.51 3.57
N ASP A 52 -2.34 -2.68 4.14
CA ASP A 52 -1.03 -3.29 4.23
C ASP A 52 -0.79 -4.12 2.96
N ALA A 53 0.07 -3.61 2.08
CA ALA A 53 0.43 -4.29 0.84
C ALA A 53 1.55 -5.32 1.07
N ASN A 54 2.22 -5.31 2.22
CA ASN A 54 3.42 -6.10 2.51
C ASN A 54 4.54 -5.97 1.46
N LEU A 55 4.51 -4.94 0.60
CA LEU A 55 5.48 -4.67 -0.45
C LEU A 55 6.10 -3.30 -0.28
N ASP A 56 7.43 -3.28 -0.25
CA ASP A 56 8.23 -2.08 -0.46
C ASP A 56 8.57 -1.96 -1.96
N PRO A 57 8.55 -0.75 -2.55
CA PRO A 57 8.83 -0.57 -3.96
C PRO A 57 10.28 -0.85 -4.36
N ILE A 58 11.22 -0.88 -3.40
CA ILE A 58 12.66 -1.01 -3.65
C ILE A 58 13.29 -2.15 -2.85
N ARG A 59 12.82 -2.41 -1.63
CA ARG A 59 13.45 -3.30 -0.64
C ARG A 59 12.68 -4.60 -0.44
N GLY A 60 13.35 -5.56 0.20
CA GLY A 60 12.78 -6.86 0.57
C GLY A 60 12.78 -7.87 -0.59
N ASP A 61 12.27 -9.06 -0.29
CA ASP A 61 12.25 -10.19 -1.22
C ASP A 61 10.95 -10.26 -2.05
N GLY A 62 10.07 -9.29 -1.87
CA GLY A 62 8.83 -9.17 -2.63
C GLY A 62 9.04 -8.67 -4.06
N ARG A 63 7.98 -8.79 -4.86
CA ARG A 63 7.91 -8.31 -6.24
C ARG A 63 7.51 -6.83 -6.26
N GLY A 64 8.47 -5.97 -5.88
CA GLY A 64 8.26 -4.53 -5.70
C GLY A 64 7.74 -3.78 -6.94
N GLU A 65 7.89 -4.35 -8.14
CA GLU A 65 7.34 -3.79 -9.37
C GLU A 65 5.82 -3.63 -9.34
N ALA A 66 5.09 -4.50 -8.62
CA ALA A 66 3.65 -4.43 -8.50
C ALA A 66 3.20 -3.19 -7.73
N ILE A 67 3.82 -2.93 -6.57
CA ILE A 67 3.49 -1.74 -5.76
C ILE A 67 4.00 -0.47 -6.43
N ALA A 68 5.18 -0.49 -7.07
CA ALA A 68 5.68 0.65 -7.83
C ALA A 68 4.72 1.04 -8.97
N THR A 69 4.15 0.06 -9.67
CA THR A 69 3.13 0.29 -10.72
C THR A 69 1.85 0.88 -10.14
N LEU A 70 1.37 0.37 -9.00
CA LEU A 70 0.17 0.89 -8.33
C LEU A 70 0.37 2.34 -7.85
N LEU A 71 1.52 2.65 -7.25
CA LEU A 71 1.87 4.01 -6.80
C LEU A 71 1.95 5.00 -7.97
N ALA A 72 2.35 4.54 -9.16
CA ALA A 72 2.39 5.34 -10.38
C ALA A 72 1.03 5.48 -11.08
N HIS A 73 -0.02 4.81 -10.61
CA HIS A 73 -1.32 4.80 -11.29
C HIS A 73 -1.93 6.22 -11.34
N PRO A 74 -2.37 6.71 -12.52
CA PRO A 74 -2.75 8.12 -12.70
C PRO A 74 -3.97 8.53 -11.87
N ALA A 75 -4.84 7.60 -11.49
CA ALA A 75 -5.99 7.90 -10.64
C ALA A 75 -5.62 8.17 -9.17
N LEU A 76 -4.42 7.77 -8.74
CA LEU A 76 -4.00 7.81 -7.33
C LEU A 76 -3.03 8.97 -7.05
N GLN A 77 -2.98 9.34 -5.78
CA GLN A 77 -1.98 10.22 -5.20
C GLN A 77 -1.22 9.44 -4.12
N ASP A 78 0.08 9.67 -4.01
CA ASP A 78 0.92 9.16 -2.92
C ASP A 78 1.33 10.32 -2.00
N PRO A 79 0.68 10.48 -0.84
CA PRO A 79 1.00 11.56 0.09
C PRO A 79 2.31 11.38 0.86
N LEU A 80 2.88 10.16 0.89
CA LEU A 80 4.04 9.81 1.71
C LEU A 80 5.07 9.00 0.91
N PRO A 81 5.60 9.53 -0.21
CA PRO A 81 6.60 8.84 -1.00
C PRO A 81 7.85 8.57 -0.17
N ASP A 82 8.44 7.39 -0.34
CA ASP A 82 9.71 6.96 0.28
C ASP A 82 9.72 6.92 1.83
N HIS A 83 8.58 7.12 2.49
CA HIS A 83 8.50 7.06 3.95
C HIS A 83 8.27 5.62 4.44
N PRO A 84 9.17 5.04 5.26
CA PRO A 84 8.97 3.72 5.84
C PRO A 84 7.78 3.70 6.80
N THR A 85 6.97 2.66 6.75
CA THR A 85 5.84 2.44 7.68
C THR A 85 6.13 1.36 8.72
N VAL A 86 7.22 0.62 8.54
CA VAL A 86 7.76 -0.35 9.51
C VAL A 86 9.25 -0.16 9.68
N ASN A 87 9.77 -0.62 10.82
CA ASN A 87 11.20 -0.79 11.04
C ASN A 87 11.44 -2.11 11.79
N TRP A 88 11.71 -3.18 11.03
CA TRP A 88 11.93 -4.50 11.60
C TRP A 88 13.42 -4.71 11.87
N SER A 89 13.74 -5.40 12.96
CA SER A 89 15.13 -5.62 13.39
C SER A 89 16.01 -6.36 12.37
N GLN A 90 15.40 -7.21 11.53
CA GLN A 90 16.11 -8.04 10.56
C GLN A 90 16.28 -7.34 9.20
N THR A 91 15.22 -6.71 8.69
CA THR A 91 15.18 -6.12 7.34
C THR A 91 15.37 -4.60 7.34
N GLY A 92 15.31 -3.96 8.51
CA GLY A 92 15.38 -2.51 8.67
C GLY A 92 14.08 -1.81 8.25
N PRO A 93 14.16 -0.50 7.93
CA PRO A 93 13.00 0.27 7.55
C PRO A 93 12.49 -0.12 6.16
N MET A 94 11.18 -0.35 6.07
CA MET A 94 10.47 -0.64 4.83
C MET A 94 9.13 0.09 4.79
N ARG A 95 8.62 0.33 3.59
CA ARG A 95 7.31 0.92 3.35
C ARG A 95 6.35 -0.17 2.88
N VAL A 96 5.40 -0.56 3.71
CA VAL A 96 4.47 -1.67 3.40
C VAL A 96 3.00 -1.29 3.58
N ASP A 97 2.71 -0.19 4.26
CA ASP A 97 1.36 0.33 4.46
C ASP A 97 1.14 1.57 3.61
N TYR A 98 -0.04 1.66 3.00
CA TYR A 98 -0.36 2.70 2.02
C TYR A 98 -1.74 3.29 2.27
N LEU A 99 -1.86 4.60 2.05
CA LEU A 99 -3.12 5.35 2.01
C LEU A 99 -3.06 6.26 0.79
N LEU A 100 -3.78 5.89 -0.26
CA LEU A 100 -3.70 6.44 -1.61
C LEU A 100 -5.06 7.02 -2.01
N PRO A 101 -5.32 8.31 -1.75
CA PRO A 101 -6.53 8.99 -2.20
C PRO A 101 -6.57 9.11 -3.72
N SER A 102 -7.77 9.09 -4.31
CA SER A 102 -7.96 9.46 -5.71
C SER A 102 -7.62 10.93 -5.96
N ARG A 103 -7.32 11.30 -7.21
CA ARG A 103 -7.00 12.69 -7.60
C ARG A 103 -8.13 13.71 -7.44
N ASP A 104 -9.35 13.23 -7.16
CA ASP A 104 -10.50 14.10 -6.88
C ASP A 104 -10.46 14.68 -5.46
N TRP A 105 -9.59 14.18 -4.59
CA TRP A 105 -9.35 14.74 -3.26
C TRP A 105 -8.17 15.72 -3.29
N GLN A 106 -8.27 16.82 -2.55
CA GLN A 106 -7.13 17.62 -2.17
C GLN A 106 -6.52 17.07 -0.87
N VAL A 107 -5.24 16.71 -0.91
CA VAL A 107 -4.45 16.36 0.26
C VAL A 107 -4.08 17.64 1.00
N VAL A 108 -4.49 17.74 2.26
CA VAL A 108 -4.22 18.89 3.14
C VAL A 108 -2.93 18.64 3.94
N ASP A 109 -2.81 17.46 4.52
CA ASP A 109 -1.65 17.05 5.32
C ASP A 109 -1.56 15.51 5.35
N ALA A 110 -0.40 14.96 5.68
CA ALA A 110 -0.18 13.53 5.81
C ALA A 110 0.97 13.22 6.76
N GLY A 111 0.93 12.07 7.40
CA GLY A 111 2.03 11.67 8.28
C GLY A 111 1.95 10.27 8.84
N LEU A 112 2.94 10.00 9.69
CA LEU A 112 3.13 8.74 10.39
C LEU A 112 3.12 8.99 11.89
N ILE A 113 2.37 8.20 12.63
CA ILE A 113 2.43 8.15 14.10
C ILE A 113 3.03 6.81 14.50
N TRP A 114 4.28 6.85 14.98
CA TRP A 114 4.97 5.65 15.46
C TRP A 114 4.46 5.25 16.85
N PRO A 115 4.15 3.96 17.07
CA PRO A 115 3.70 3.49 18.38
C PRO A 115 4.81 3.65 19.43
N LYS A 116 4.41 3.94 20.68
CA LYS A 116 5.32 3.98 21.82
C LYS A 116 5.57 2.54 22.29
N GLY A 117 6.68 1.96 21.83
CA GLY A 117 7.03 0.56 22.11
C GLY A 117 6.16 -0.44 21.34
N ASP A 118 6.43 -1.72 21.55
CA ASP A 118 5.96 -2.79 20.65
C ASP A 118 4.60 -3.40 21.06
N THR A 119 3.92 -2.85 22.07
CA THR A 119 2.69 -3.44 22.60
C THR A 119 1.44 -3.11 21.78
N ALA A 120 1.48 -2.03 20.98
CA ALA A 120 0.36 -1.62 20.14
C ALA A 120 0.49 -2.16 18.71
N SER A 121 1.62 -1.89 18.06
CA SER A 121 1.92 -2.35 16.71
C SER A 121 3.42 -2.25 16.44
N ARG A 122 3.91 -2.95 15.43
CA ARG A 122 5.24 -2.75 14.83
C ARG A 122 5.22 -1.83 13.61
N HIS A 123 4.01 -1.43 13.18
CA HIS A 123 3.77 -0.53 12.06
C HIS A 123 3.39 0.85 12.60
N ALA A 124 3.82 1.90 11.90
CA ALA A 124 3.35 3.25 12.11
C ALA A 124 1.89 3.38 11.66
N LEU A 125 1.10 4.18 12.37
CA LEU A 125 -0.21 4.60 11.88
C LEU A 125 0.01 5.60 10.74
N VAL A 126 -0.49 5.26 9.55
CA VAL A 126 -0.54 6.16 8.39
C VAL A 126 -1.82 6.99 8.44
N TRP A 127 -1.70 8.31 8.30
CA TRP A 127 -2.86 9.20 8.25
C TRP A 127 -2.71 10.25 7.15
N VAL A 128 -3.86 10.70 6.63
CA VAL A 128 -3.96 11.75 5.60
C VAL A 128 -5.20 12.58 5.88
N ASP A 129 -5.05 13.90 5.87
CA ASP A 129 -6.14 14.87 5.94
C ASP A 129 -6.56 15.27 4.53
N LEU A 130 -7.87 15.23 4.26
CA LEU A 130 -8.44 15.42 2.92
C LEU A 130 -9.56 16.46 2.92
N THR A 131 -9.60 17.26 1.85
CA THR A 131 -10.74 18.12 1.50
C THR A 131 -11.17 17.89 0.05
N ARG A 132 -12.41 18.26 -0.26
CA ARG A 132 -12.90 18.31 -1.65
C ARG A 132 -12.52 19.60 -2.33
#